data_AF-A0A2S5BHJ8-F1
#
_entry.id   AF-A0A2S5BHJ8-F1
#
_cell.length_a   1.000
_cell.length_b   1.000
_cell.length_c   1.000
_cell.angle_alpha   90.00
_cell.angle_beta   90.00
_cell.angle_gamma   90.00
#
_symmetry.space_group_name_H-M   'P 1'
#
loop_
_entity.id
_entity.type
_entity.pdbx_description
1 polymer ?
#
loop_
_entity_poly.entity_id
_entity_poly.type
_entity_poly.pdbx_seq_one_letter_code
_entity_poly.pdbx_strand_id
1 'polypeptide(L)'
;MTALARYVNLSQKSLWVAVASILFNPLFWNIVARQEYRNKVLTRLAFNNPRWGCYGLAVTIFSLGILRDHLYQLALADQPKLPVLHYTEFKLLAAVLFAVGATLVVSSMWALGVTGTYLGDYFVRRHSHGRAFQWHGMVSRERLGRGSPEALILQHKVESFPFNVTSSPMYTGSTLSFLATALWYESPTGLLLSALVYAEYQIALSYEDPFTGAIYAKRDLDRSKGKAKQIDSPAAHVASTPASVGRPRREL
;
A
#
# COMPACT_ATOMS: atom_id res chain seq x y z
N MET A 1 2.20 31.96 -32.80
CA MET A 1 2.24 30.79 -31.89
C MET A 1 3.12 31.15 -30.68
N THR A 2 2.64 30.96 -29.45
CA THR A 2 3.41 31.27 -28.24
C THR A 2 4.64 30.36 -28.12
N ALA A 3 5.73 30.83 -27.50
CA ALA A 3 6.96 30.05 -27.34
C ALA A 3 6.73 28.71 -26.62
N LEU A 4 5.77 28.67 -25.68
CA LEU A 4 5.36 27.46 -24.96
C LEU A 4 4.70 26.41 -25.88
N ALA A 5 3.94 26.84 -26.89
CA ALA A 5 3.25 25.94 -27.83
C ALA A 5 4.21 25.10 -28.69
N ARG A 6 5.50 25.47 -28.74
CA ARG A 6 6.55 24.69 -29.41
C ARG A 6 6.96 23.44 -28.62
N TYR A 7 6.69 23.43 -27.31
CA TYR A 7 7.11 22.36 -26.40
C TYR A 7 5.91 21.62 -25.78
N VAL A 8 4.77 22.31 -25.62
CA VAL A 8 3.56 21.76 -25.03
C VAL A 8 2.36 22.17 -25.87
N ASN A 9 1.69 21.19 -26.46
CA ASN A 9 0.46 21.40 -27.21
C ASN A 9 -0.77 21.24 -26.31
N LEU A 10 -1.30 22.36 -25.83
CA LEU A 10 -2.45 22.39 -24.92
C LEU A 10 -3.81 22.13 -25.60
N SER A 11 -3.88 22.11 -26.94
CA SER A 11 -5.13 21.83 -27.65
C SER A 11 -5.46 20.33 -27.71
N GLN A 12 -4.47 19.47 -27.48
CA GLN A 12 -4.67 18.03 -27.52
C GLN A 12 -5.52 17.55 -26.35
N LYS A 13 -6.63 16.88 -26.67
CA LYS A 13 -7.53 16.31 -25.65
C LYS A 13 -6.85 15.19 -24.86
N SER A 14 -5.96 14.42 -25.51
CA SER A 14 -5.19 13.34 -24.87
C SER A 14 -4.37 13.85 -23.68
N LEU A 15 -3.79 15.06 -23.76
CA LEU A 15 -3.09 15.69 -22.65
C LEU A 15 -3.98 15.84 -21.41
N TRP A 16 -5.16 16.45 -21.58
CA TRP A 16 -6.07 16.71 -20.47
C TRP A 16 -6.69 15.43 -19.90
N VAL A 17 -6.95 14.44 -20.76
CA VAL A 17 -7.39 13.10 -20.31
C VAL A 17 -6.30 12.43 -19.49
N ALA A 18 -5.04 12.51 -19.89
CA ALA A 18 -3.92 11.98 -19.11
C ALA A 18 -3.75 12.72 -17.77
N VAL A 19 -3.80 14.05 -17.76
CA VAL A 19 -3.76 14.86 -16.52
C VAL A 19 -4.87 14.45 -15.56
N ALA A 20 -6.12 14.37 -16.06
CA ALA A 20 -7.25 13.97 -15.25
C ALA A 20 -7.09 12.55 -14.71
N SER A 21 -6.64 11.60 -15.54
CA SER A 21 -6.41 10.22 -15.13
C SER A 21 -5.27 10.08 -14.12
N ILE A 22 -4.21 10.88 -14.24
CA ILE A 22 -3.11 10.91 -13.26
C ILE A 22 -3.66 11.36 -11.90
N LEU A 23 -4.31 12.53 -11.85
CA LEU A 23 -4.85 13.11 -10.62
C LEU A 23 -5.99 12.29 -9.99
N PHE A 24 -6.76 11.59 -10.81
CA PHE A 24 -7.87 10.77 -10.34
C PHE A 24 -7.38 9.57 -9.54
N ASN A 25 -6.25 8.98 -9.93
CA ASN A 25 -5.81 7.68 -9.42
C ASN A 25 -5.57 7.74 -7.89
N PRO A 26 -4.58 8.51 -7.37
CA PRO A 26 -4.41 8.73 -5.94
C PRO A 26 -5.60 9.21 -5.16
N LEU A 27 -6.43 10.07 -5.76
CA LEU A 27 -7.66 10.51 -5.12
C LEU A 27 -8.64 9.33 -4.92
N PHE A 28 -8.82 8.50 -5.95
CA PHE A 28 -9.73 7.37 -5.93
C PHE A 28 -9.39 6.38 -4.81
N TRP A 29 -8.16 5.85 -4.78
CA TRP A 29 -7.86 4.83 -3.77
C TRP A 29 -7.82 5.39 -2.36
N ASN A 30 -7.38 6.63 -2.16
CA ASN A 30 -7.41 7.27 -0.84
C ASN A 30 -8.85 7.42 -0.32
N ILE A 31 -9.78 7.86 -1.17
CA ILE A 31 -11.19 8.00 -0.79
C ILE A 31 -11.80 6.62 -0.53
N VAL A 32 -11.64 5.69 -1.46
CA VAL A 32 -12.26 4.35 -1.38
C VAL A 32 -11.73 3.57 -0.18
N ALA A 33 -10.43 3.59 0.08
CA ALA A 33 -9.85 2.89 1.23
C ALA A 33 -10.34 3.49 2.56
N ARG A 34 -10.37 4.81 2.70
CA ARG A 34 -10.91 5.47 3.92
C ARG A 34 -12.40 5.20 4.10
N GLN A 35 -13.14 5.19 3.00
CA GLN A 35 -14.54 4.81 2.99
C GLN A 35 -14.71 3.38 3.50
N GLU A 36 -13.90 2.44 2.99
CA GLU A 36 -13.90 1.05 3.44
C GLU A 36 -13.55 0.95 4.92
N TYR A 37 -12.55 1.69 5.39
CA TYR A 37 -12.17 1.71 6.82
C TYR A 37 -13.31 2.18 7.72
N ARG A 38 -14.08 3.20 7.31
CA ARG A 38 -15.17 3.78 8.13
C ARG A 38 -16.49 3.02 7.99
N ASN A 39 -16.87 2.67 6.76
CA ASN A 39 -18.21 2.24 6.39
C ASN A 39 -18.28 0.80 5.86
N LYS A 40 -17.14 0.15 5.61
CA LYS A 40 -17.06 -1.26 5.20
C LYS A 40 -17.93 -1.62 3.99
N VAL A 41 -18.06 -0.71 3.01
CA VAL A 41 -18.94 -0.94 1.87
C VAL A 41 -18.40 -2.03 0.95
N LEU A 42 -17.10 -2.06 0.65
CA LEU A 42 -16.52 -3.10 -0.20
C LEU A 42 -16.60 -4.45 0.49
N THR A 43 -16.35 -4.51 1.80
CA THR A 43 -16.55 -5.75 2.57
C THR A 43 -18.01 -6.23 2.50
N ARG A 44 -18.98 -5.31 2.62
CA ARG A 44 -20.42 -5.66 2.55
C ARG A 44 -20.82 -6.16 1.16
N LEU A 45 -20.35 -5.49 0.10
CA LEU A 45 -20.58 -5.92 -1.28
C LEU A 45 -19.93 -7.28 -1.58
N ALA A 46 -18.78 -7.57 -0.96
CA ALA A 46 -18.07 -8.83 -1.08
C ALA A 46 -18.60 -9.92 -0.13
N PHE A 47 -19.92 -10.02 0.05
CA PHE A 47 -20.59 -11.02 0.91
C PHE A 47 -20.04 -11.06 2.34
N ASN A 48 -19.77 -9.88 2.92
CA ASN A 48 -19.16 -9.72 4.25
C ASN A 48 -17.76 -10.34 4.40
N ASN A 49 -17.05 -10.57 3.29
CA ASN A 49 -15.69 -11.09 3.30
C ASN A 49 -14.66 -10.01 2.92
N PRO A 50 -13.86 -9.52 3.89
CA PRO A 50 -12.91 -8.43 3.65
C PRO A 50 -11.78 -8.79 2.69
N ARG A 51 -11.42 -10.08 2.57
CA ARG A 51 -10.39 -10.50 1.61
C ARG A 51 -10.86 -10.29 0.18
N TRP A 52 -12.06 -10.76 -0.14
CA TRP A 52 -12.64 -10.58 -1.48
C TRP A 52 -12.83 -9.10 -1.82
N GLY A 53 -13.23 -8.28 -0.84
CA GLY A 53 -13.28 -6.83 -0.99
C GLY A 53 -11.91 -6.23 -1.32
N CYS A 54 -10.85 -6.64 -0.62
CA CYS A 54 -9.49 -6.17 -0.85
C CYS A 54 -8.93 -6.60 -2.22
N TYR A 55 -9.12 -7.86 -2.61
CA TYR A 55 -8.73 -8.33 -3.95
C TYR A 55 -9.52 -7.63 -5.06
N GLY A 56 -10.82 -7.36 -4.86
CA GLY A 56 -11.62 -6.58 -5.80
C GLY A 56 -11.11 -5.14 -5.95
N LEU A 57 -10.71 -4.51 -4.84
CA LEU A 57 -10.07 -3.20 -4.88
C LEU A 57 -8.70 -3.26 -5.58
N ALA A 58 -7.90 -4.29 -5.31
CA ALA A 58 -6.59 -4.48 -5.93
C ALA A 58 -6.69 -4.58 -7.46
N VAL A 59 -7.60 -5.41 -7.97
CA VAL A 59 -7.86 -5.55 -9.41
C VAL A 59 -8.30 -4.21 -10.01
N THR A 60 -9.18 -3.48 -9.33
CA THR A 60 -9.63 -2.15 -9.77
C THR A 60 -8.47 -1.16 -9.86
N ILE A 61 -7.68 -1.01 -8.79
CA ILE A 61 -6.55 -0.05 -8.75
C ILE A 61 -5.50 -0.43 -9.81
N PHE A 62 -5.17 -1.71 -9.94
CA PHE A 62 -4.22 -2.18 -10.94
C PHE A 62 -4.70 -1.89 -12.37
N SER A 63 -5.98 -2.14 -12.65
CA SER A 63 -6.58 -1.90 -13.98
C SER A 63 -6.62 -0.40 -14.32
N LEU A 64 -6.98 0.44 -13.35
CA LEU A 64 -6.89 1.90 -13.47
C LEU A 64 -5.44 2.38 -13.66
N GLY A 65 -4.46 1.68 -13.07
CA GLY A 65 -3.04 1.92 -13.30
C GLY A 65 -2.64 1.67 -14.76
N ILE A 66 -3.00 0.50 -15.31
CA ILE A 66 -2.75 0.18 -16.73
C ILE A 66 -3.40 1.22 -17.65
N LEU A 67 -4.66 1.56 -17.39
CA LEU A 67 -5.38 2.56 -18.19
C LEU A 67 -4.68 3.92 -18.13
N ARG A 68 -4.31 4.41 -16.93
CA ARG A 68 -3.57 5.66 -16.76
C ARG A 68 -2.26 5.65 -17.55
N ASP A 69 -1.49 4.56 -17.46
CA ASP A 69 -0.19 4.46 -18.11
C ASP A 69 -0.34 4.45 -19.64
N HIS A 70 -1.40 3.81 -20.16
CA HIS A 70 -1.74 3.87 -21.57
C HIS A 70 -2.16 5.27 -22.03
N LEU A 71 -3.06 5.93 -21.29
CA LEU A 71 -3.49 7.30 -21.58
C LEU A 71 -2.32 8.29 -21.53
N TYR A 72 -1.39 8.08 -20.61
CA TYR A 72 -0.15 8.84 -20.53
C TYR A 72 0.70 8.66 -21.79
N GLN A 73 0.96 7.43 -22.22
CA GLN A 73 1.73 7.17 -23.45
C GLN A 73 1.08 7.79 -24.69
N LEU A 74 -0.26 7.72 -24.80
CA LEU A 74 -1.00 8.39 -25.88
C LEU A 74 -0.80 9.90 -25.84
N ALA A 75 -0.91 10.52 -24.66
CA ALA A 75 -0.66 11.94 -24.50
C ALA A 75 0.77 12.32 -24.90
N LEU A 76 1.77 11.50 -24.59
CA LEU A 76 3.16 11.74 -24.98
C LEU A 76 3.37 11.64 -26.50
N ALA A 77 2.71 10.67 -27.15
CA ALA A 77 2.81 10.47 -28.60
C ALA A 77 2.24 11.65 -29.40
N ASP A 78 1.20 12.31 -28.89
CA ASP A 78 0.53 13.45 -29.55
C ASP A 78 1.24 14.80 -29.34
N GLN A 79 2.34 14.83 -28.57
CA GLN A 79 3.03 16.05 -28.15
C GLN A 79 4.29 16.32 -28.98
N PRO A 80 4.70 17.60 -29.12
CA PRO A 80 5.97 17.95 -29.75
C PRO A 80 7.14 17.24 -29.06
N LYS A 81 8.10 16.77 -29.87
CA LYS A 81 9.34 16.17 -29.37
C LYS A 81 10.42 17.22 -29.18
N LEU A 82 11.29 17.00 -28.21
CA LEU A 82 12.46 17.82 -27.96
C LEU A 82 13.70 17.17 -28.59
N PRO A 83 14.31 17.78 -29.62
CA PRO A 83 15.43 17.17 -30.34
C PRO A 83 16.61 16.76 -29.45
N VAL A 84 16.86 17.48 -28.36
CA VAL A 84 17.94 17.13 -27.42
C VAL A 84 17.71 15.78 -26.73
N LEU A 85 16.47 15.32 -26.58
CA LEU A 85 16.18 14.04 -25.92
C LEU A 85 16.35 12.84 -26.86
N HIS A 86 16.60 13.10 -28.16
CA HIS A 86 16.84 12.05 -29.13
C HIS A 86 18.19 11.35 -28.95
N TYR A 87 19.17 12.04 -28.34
CA TYR A 87 20.51 11.51 -28.13
C TYR A 87 20.50 10.21 -27.29
N THR A 88 21.43 9.30 -27.62
CA THR A 88 21.51 7.94 -27.05
C THR A 88 21.66 7.95 -25.53
N GLU A 89 22.35 8.94 -24.99
CA GLU A 89 22.57 9.16 -23.57
C GLU A 89 21.23 9.27 -22.82
N PHE A 90 20.23 9.95 -23.39
CA PHE A 90 18.90 10.07 -22.78
C PHE A 90 18.11 8.77 -22.88
N LYS A 91 18.32 7.94 -23.90
CA LYS A 91 17.71 6.60 -24.02
C LYS A 91 18.32 5.62 -23.01
N LEU A 92 19.63 5.66 -22.84
CA LEU A 92 20.31 4.90 -21.80
C LEU A 92 19.86 5.33 -20.41
N LEU A 93 19.78 6.64 -20.16
CA LEU A 93 19.25 7.17 -18.91
C LEU A 93 17.82 6.71 -18.66
N ALA A 94 16.94 6.78 -19.67
CA ALA A 94 15.58 6.28 -19.58
C ALA A 94 15.52 4.79 -19.23
N ALA A 95 16.34 3.95 -19.88
CA ALA A 95 16.40 2.52 -19.59
C ALA A 95 16.85 2.24 -18.14
N VAL A 96 17.88 2.96 -17.66
CA VAL A 96 18.36 2.83 -16.28
C VAL A 96 17.29 3.28 -15.28
N LEU A 97 16.67 4.44 -15.51
CA LEU A 97 15.59 4.95 -14.65
C LEU A 97 14.41 3.98 -14.59
N PHE A 98 14.01 3.40 -15.72
CA PHE A 98 12.96 2.40 -15.76
C PHE A 98 13.36 1.13 -15.01
N ALA A 99 14.58 0.63 -15.20
CA ALA A 99 15.06 -0.56 -14.50
C ALA A 99 15.10 -0.36 -12.98
N VAL A 100 15.59 0.79 -12.51
CA VAL A 100 15.60 1.15 -11.08
C VAL A 100 14.16 1.29 -10.57
N GLY A 101 13.30 1.98 -11.30
CA GLY A 101 11.90 2.19 -10.93
C GLY A 101 11.13 0.88 -10.83
N ALA A 102 11.22 0.03 -11.84
CA ALA A 102 10.64 -1.31 -11.85
C ALA A 102 11.16 -2.17 -10.71
N THR A 103 12.47 -2.12 -10.43
CA THR A 103 13.07 -2.85 -9.30
C THR A 103 12.44 -2.43 -7.98
N LEU A 104 12.30 -1.12 -7.71
CA LEU A 104 11.67 -0.62 -6.49
C LEU A 104 10.19 -1.03 -6.39
N VAL A 105 9.43 -0.95 -7.49
CA VAL A 105 8.01 -1.33 -7.52
C VAL A 105 7.83 -2.83 -7.29
N VAL A 106 8.52 -3.68 -8.05
CA VAL A 106 8.35 -5.13 -7.97
C VAL A 106 8.83 -5.67 -6.62
N SER A 107 9.98 -5.20 -6.13
CA SER A 107 10.50 -5.65 -4.83
C SER A 107 9.63 -5.21 -3.65
N SER A 108 9.04 -4.02 -3.69
CA SER A 108 8.10 -3.58 -2.66
C SER A 108 6.78 -4.35 -2.71
N MET A 109 6.23 -4.59 -3.90
CA MET A 109 5.05 -5.45 -4.07
C MET A 109 5.30 -6.87 -3.57
N TRP A 110 6.49 -7.42 -3.83
CA TRP A 110 6.89 -8.72 -3.31
C TRP A 110 6.94 -8.73 -1.77
N ALA A 111 7.56 -7.71 -1.17
CA ALA A 111 7.71 -7.62 0.27
C ALA A 111 6.39 -7.39 1.02
N LEU A 112 5.47 -6.59 0.46
CA LEU A 112 4.16 -6.31 1.04
C LEU A 112 3.10 -7.38 0.72
N GLY A 113 3.27 -8.09 -0.40
CA GLY A 113 2.22 -8.91 -1.02
C GLY A 113 1.05 -8.08 -1.55
N VAL A 114 0.11 -8.74 -2.22
CA VAL A 114 -1.05 -8.05 -2.85
C VAL A 114 -1.85 -7.25 -1.83
N THR A 115 -2.14 -7.81 -0.67
CA THR A 115 -3.00 -7.15 0.33
C THR A 115 -2.30 -5.98 1.00
N GLY A 116 -0.99 -6.07 1.27
CA GLY A 116 -0.23 -4.94 1.79
C GLY A 116 -0.07 -3.82 0.76
N THR A 117 0.09 -4.18 -0.51
CA THR A 117 0.21 -3.24 -1.64
C THR A 117 -1.10 -2.48 -1.88
N TYR A 118 -2.24 -3.16 -1.81
CA TYR A 118 -3.55 -2.61 -2.18
C TYR A 118 -4.44 -2.34 -0.96
N LEU A 119 -3.86 -1.72 0.08
CA LEU A 119 -4.58 -1.10 1.20
C LEU A 119 -5.41 -2.10 2.04
N GLY A 120 -4.94 -3.34 2.17
CA GLY A 120 -5.59 -4.40 2.95
C GLY A 120 -5.81 -4.04 4.43
N ASP A 121 -4.94 -3.20 5.01
CA ASP A 121 -5.07 -2.66 6.37
C ASP A 121 -6.39 -1.90 6.59
N TYR A 122 -7.01 -1.37 5.53
CA TYR A 122 -8.27 -0.62 5.61
C TYR A 122 -9.49 -1.54 5.69
N PHE A 123 -9.36 -2.82 5.36
CA PHE A 123 -10.44 -3.81 5.39
C PHE A 123 -10.65 -4.44 6.76
N VAL A 124 -9.77 -4.17 7.73
CA VAL A 124 -9.84 -4.68 9.10
C VAL A 124 -11.09 -4.19 9.81
N ARG A 125 -11.91 -5.09 10.33
CA ARG A 125 -13.07 -4.71 11.14
C ARG A 125 -12.58 -4.07 12.44
N ARG A 126 -13.08 -2.88 12.80
CA ARG A 126 -12.98 -2.39 14.18
C ARG A 126 -13.44 -3.52 15.07
N HIS A 127 -12.61 -3.95 16.02
CA HIS A 127 -13.10 -4.79 17.10
C HIS A 127 -14.28 -4.05 17.72
N SER A 128 -15.47 -4.63 17.58
CA SER A 128 -16.65 -4.16 18.28
C SER A 128 -16.29 -4.12 19.76
N HIS A 129 -16.61 -3.00 20.41
CA HIS A 129 -16.47 -2.86 21.84
C HIS A 129 -17.07 -4.10 22.53
N GLY A 130 -16.28 -4.76 23.39
CA GLY A 130 -16.84 -5.62 24.43
C GLY A 130 -16.67 -7.14 24.33
N ARG A 131 -15.91 -7.72 23.37
CA ARG A 131 -15.48 -9.13 23.51
C ARG A 131 -13.98 -9.25 23.33
N ALA A 132 -13.29 -9.24 24.47
CA ALA A 132 -11.90 -9.65 24.59
C ALA A 132 -11.82 -11.11 24.11
N PHE A 133 -11.36 -11.30 22.87
CA PHE A 133 -10.97 -12.61 22.40
C PHE A 133 -9.70 -12.99 23.17
N GLN A 134 -9.76 -14.13 23.84
CA GLN A 134 -8.74 -14.63 24.74
C GLN A 134 -7.50 -15.02 23.92
N TRP A 135 -6.44 -14.22 24.03
CA TRP A 135 -5.14 -14.49 23.41
C TRP A 135 -4.49 -15.70 24.09
N HIS A 136 -4.66 -16.89 23.52
CA HIS A 136 -3.74 -17.99 23.79
C HIS A 136 -2.50 -17.78 22.91
N GLY A 137 -1.34 -17.87 23.54
CA GLY A 137 -0.05 -17.40 23.04
C GLY A 137 0.35 -17.88 21.65
N MET A 138 1.20 -17.05 21.03
CA MET A 138 2.09 -17.41 19.91
C MET A 138 1.43 -18.27 18.82
N VAL A 139 0.47 -17.69 18.11
CA VAL A 139 -0.16 -18.34 16.95
C VAL A 139 0.71 -18.12 15.72
N SER A 140 1.54 -19.12 15.40
CA SER A 140 2.18 -19.28 14.08
C SER A 140 1.13 -19.20 12.95
N ARG A 141 1.56 -18.72 11.76
CA ARG A 141 0.77 -18.50 10.54
C ARG A 141 -0.26 -19.59 10.19
N GLU A 142 -0.10 -20.81 10.70
CA GLU A 142 -0.93 -21.98 10.40
C GLU A 142 -2.31 -22.00 11.07
N ARG A 143 -2.53 -21.29 12.19
CA ARG A 143 -3.82 -21.33 12.92
C ARG A 143 -4.75 -20.14 12.64
N LEU A 144 -4.26 -19.10 11.97
CA LEU A 144 -5.12 -18.05 11.41
C LEU A 144 -5.79 -18.62 10.16
N GLY A 145 -6.99 -19.18 10.33
CA GLY A 145 -7.76 -19.72 9.22
C GLY A 145 -7.75 -18.78 8.01
N ARG A 146 -7.64 -19.36 6.80
CA ARG A 146 -7.56 -18.70 5.48
C ARG A 146 -8.66 -17.65 5.19
N GLY A 147 -9.62 -17.44 6.11
CA GLY A 147 -10.72 -16.46 6.11
C GLY A 147 -10.67 -15.35 7.18
N SER A 148 -9.68 -15.34 8.10
CA SER A 148 -9.53 -14.31 9.15
C SER A 148 -9.12 -12.92 8.60
N PRO A 149 -9.75 -11.81 9.02
CA PRO A 149 -9.40 -10.44 8.60
C PRO A 149 -7.98 -10.02 8.98
N GLU A 150 -7.39 -10.65 10.00
CA GLU A 150 -6.07 -10.30 10.52
C GLU A 150 -4.92 -10.66 9.57
N ALA A 151 -5.13 -11.60 8.66
CA ALA A 151 -4.15 -11.94 7.63
C ALA A 151 -4.02 -10.88 6.53
N LEU A 152 -4.93 -9.89 6.48
CA LEU A 152 -4.84 -8.76 5.56
C LEU A 152 -3.84 -7.71 6.04
N ILE A 153 -3.53 -7.70 7.34
CA ILE A 153 -2.67 -6.69 7.97
C ILE A 153 -1.24 -7.16 8.02
N LEU A 154 -0.31 -6.29 7.66
CA LEU A 154 1.09 -6.54 7.98
C LEU A 154 1.30 -6.47 9.49
N GLN A 155 2.01 -7.46 10.04
CA GLN A 155 2.22 -7.53 11.49
C GLN A 155 3.17 -6.43 12.00
N HIS A 156 4.05 -5.94 11.14
CA HIS A 156 4.95 -4.83 11.37
C HIS A 156 5.19 -4.13 10.03
N LYS A 157 5.59 -2.86 10.06
CA LYS A 157 6.05 -2.18 8.85
C LYS A 157 7.28 -2.93 8.31
N VAL A 158 7.32 -3.15 7.01
CA VAL A 158 8.48 -3.78 6.37
C VAL A 158 9.61 -2.75 6.37
N GLU A 159 10.74 -3.11 6.96
CA GLU A 159 11.94 -2.26 7.02
C GLU A 159 13.09 -2.81 6.16
N SER A 160 12.94 -4.00 5.59
CA SER A 160 13.91 -4.56 4.64
C SER A 160 13.81 -3.88 3.28
N PHE A 161 14.76 -4.18 2.38
CA PHE A 161 14.70 -3.71 1.00
C PHE A 161 13.33 -3.97 0.34
N PRO A 162 12.77 -2.99 -0.39
CA PRO A 162 13.32 -1.66 -0.70
C PRO A 162 13.02 -0.55 0.33
N PHE A 163 12.33 -0.86 1.42
CA PHE A 163 11.87 0.12 2.42
C PHE A 163 12.99 0.70 3.30
N ASN A 164 14.15 0.06 3.37
CA ASN A 164 15.35 0.63 4.00
C ASN A 164 16.02 1.74 3.15
N VAL A 165 15.71 1.83 1.85
CA VAL A 165 16.29 2.83 0.93
C VAL A 165 15.38 4.05 0.81
N THR A 166 14.07 3.83 0.72
CA THR A 166 13.05 4.89 0.67
C THR A 166 11.81 4.42 1.40
N SER A 167 11.11 5.32 2.09
CA SER A 167 9.88 5.00 2.81
C SER A 167 8.71 4.64 1.89
N SER A 168 8.76 5.08 0.63
CA SER A 168 7.69 4.97 -0.35
C SER A 168 8.21 4.43 -1.71
N PRO A 169 8.78 3.21 -1.73
CA PRO A 169 9.47 2.65 -2.90
C PRO A 169 8.58 2.51 -4.12
N MET A 170 7.29 2.17 -3.94
CA MET A 170 6.34 2.11 -5.05
C MET A 170 6.10 3.47 -5.72
N TYR A 171 5.93 4.51 -4.90
CA TYR A 171 5.69 5.87 -5.39
C TYR A 171 6.94 6.42 -6.08
N THR A 172 8.11 6.29 -5.44
CA THR A 172 9.40 6.67 -6.03
C THR A 172 9.66 5.91 -7.33
N GLY A 173 9.53 4.58 -7.31
CA GLY A 173 9.79 3.75 -8.48
C GLY A 173 8.83 4.05 -9.64
N SER A 174 7.55 4.30 -9.35
CA SER A 174 6.58 4.71 -10.36
C SER A 174 6.94 6.08 -10.96
N THR A 175 7.30 7.08 -10.15
CA THR A 175 7.76 8.38 -10.67
C THR A 175 8.96 8.23 -11.63
N LEU A 176 9.93 7.37 -11.28
CA LEU A 176 11.07 7.09 -12.16
C LEU A 176 10.62 6.45 -13.48
N SER A 177 9.64 5.55 -13.46
CA SER A 177 9.08 4.95 -14.69
C SER A 177 8.35 5.96 -15.57
N PHE A 178 7.62 6.91 -14.99
CA PHE A 178 7.01 8.03 -15.74
C PHE A 178 8.09 8.90 -16.39
N LEU A 179 9.10 9.31 -15.62
CA LEU A 179 10.22 10.11 -16.13
C LEU A 179 11.00 9.38 -17.23
N ALA A 180 11.27 8.09 -17.04
CA ALA A 180 11.89 7.24 -18.04
C ALA A 180 11.09 7.22 -19.33
N THR A 181 9.77 7.05 -19.24
CA THR A 181 8.87 7.04 -20.40
C THR A 181 8.86 8.40 -21.11
N ALA A 182 8.86 9.51 -20.36
CA ALA A 182 8.97 10.85 -20.94
C ALA A 182 10.25 11.05 -21.75
N LEU A 183 11.39 10.61 -21.23
CA LEU A 183 12.68 10.64 -21.93
C LEU A 183 12.68 9.72 -23.15
N TRP A 184 12.09 8.52 -23.02
CA TRP A 184 11.97 7.56 -24.10
C TRP A 184 11.15 8.11 -25.28
N TYR A 185 10.07 8.83 -24.98
CA TYR A 185 9.21 9.50 -25.96
C TYR A 185 9.71 10.87 -26.41
N GLU A 186 10.81 11.37 -25.84
CA GLU A 186 11.42 12.67 -26.17
C GLU A 186 10.48 13.85 -25.90
N SER A 187 9.60 13.72 -24.91
CA SER A 187 8.47 14.62 -24.71
C SER A 187 8.70 15.61 -23.55
N PRO A 188 8.82 16.93 -23.79
CA PRO A 188 8.81 17.96 -22.73
C PRO A 188 7.56 17.89 -21.88
N THR A 189 6.40 17.69 -22.53
CA THR A 189 5.13 17.50 -21.84
C THR A 189 5.18 16.30 -20.91
N GLY A 190 5.82 15.20 -21.34
CA GLY A 190 6.06 14.04 -20.48
C GLY A 190 6.90 14.36 -19.24
N LEU A 191 7.91 15.24 -19.34
CA LEU A 191 8.70 15.67 -18.18
C LEU A 191 7.83 16.46 -17.18
N LEU A 192 6.99 17.37 -17.68
CA LEU A 192 6.05 18.13 -16.85
C LEU A 192 5.02 17.22 -16.18
N LEU A 193 4.48 16.25 -16.91
CA LEU A 193 3.55 15.27 -16.37
C LEU A 193 4.24 14.34 -15.35
N SER A 194 5.52 14.02 -15.52
CA SER A 194 6.29 13.25 -14.53
C SER A 194 6.48 14.05 -13.24
N ALA A 195 6.73 15.36 -13.36
CA ALA A 195 6.78 16.26 -12.20
C ALA A 195 5.41 16.37 -11.51
N LEU A 196 4.31 16.41 -12.29
CA LEU A 196 2.95 16.37 -11.76
C LEU A 196 2.70 15.08 -10.96
N VAL A 197 3.06 13.91 -11.51
CA VAL A 197 2.95 12.62 -10.81
C VAL A 197 3.74 12.64 -9.50
N TYR A 198 4.98 13.16 -9.52
CA TYR A 198 5.77 13.28 -8.30
C TYR A 198 5.07 14.15 -7.25
N ALA A 199 4.62 15.35 -7.63
CA ALA A 199 3.95 16.27 -6.73
C ALA A 199 2.67 15.66 -6.14
N GLU A 200 1.89 15.00 -6.98
CA GLU A 200 0.69 14.31 -6.56
C GLU A 200 0.98 13.18 -5.55
N TYR A 201 2.03 12.38 -5.79
CA TYR A 201 2.44 11.35 -4.85
C TYR A 201 2.90 11.91 -3.50
N GLN A 202 3.58 13.06 -3.48
CA GLN A 202 3.90 13.73 -2.22
C GLN A 202 2.65 14.16 -1.47
N ILE A 203 1.64 14.66 -2.19
CA ILE A 203 0.35 15.03 -1.60
C ILE A 203 -0.36 13.78 -1.06
N ALA A 204 -0.43 12.70 -1.85
CA ALA A 204 -1.04 11.44 -1.44
C ALA A 204 -0.39 10.89 -0.16
N LEU A 205 0.95 10.86 -0.10
CA LEU A 205 1.71 10.42 1.07
C LEU A 205 1.42 11.28 2.30
N SER A 206 1.31 12.60 2.14
CA SER A 206 0.96 13.51 3.26
C SER A 206 -0.38 13.17 3.93
N TYR A 207 -1.29 12.52 3.18
CA TYR A 207 -2.58 12.05 3.66
C TYR A 207 -2.55 10.58 4.11
N GLU A 208 -1.78 9.73 3.45
CA GLU A 208 -1.71 8.30 3.67
C GLU A 208 -0.88 7.95 4.93
N ASP A 209 0.33 8.51 5.04
CA ASP A 209 1.27 8.23 6.13
C ASP A 209 0.68 8.43 7.54
N PRO A 210 0.03 9.57 7.86
CA PRO A 210 -0.55 9.77 9.19
C PRO A 210 -1.73 8.83 9.45
N PHE A 211 -2.50 8.48 8.42
CA PHE A 211 -3.67 7.62 8.57
C PHE A 211 -3.27 6.17 8.80
N THR A 212 -2.37 5.65 7.97
CA THR A 212 -1.80 4.31 8.12
C THR A 212 -1.06 4.21 9.45
N GLY A 213 -0.23 5.22 9.80
CA GLY A 213 0.41 5.31 11.10
C GLY A 213 -0.57 5.21 12.28
N ALA A 214 -1.72 5.90 12.21
CA ALA A 214 -2.76 5.82 13.24
C ALA A 214 -3.41 4.43 13.35
N ILE A 215 -3.55 3.69 12.24
CA ILE A 215 -4.04 2.29 12.26
C ILE A 215 -3.07 1.41 13.05
N TYR A 216 -1.77 1.51 12.78
CA TYR A 216 -0.74 0.73 13.47
C TYR A 216 -0.63 1.13 14.96
N ALA A 217 -0.58 2.43 15.27
CA ALA A 217 -0.50 2.91 16.64
C ALA A 217 -1.70 2.47 17.49
N LYS A 218 -2.92 2.53 16.93
CA LYS A 218 -4.12 2.05 17.61
C LYS A 218 -4.04 0.55 17.91
N ARG A 219 -3.52 -0.24 16.98
CA ARG A 219 -3.38 -1.69 17.15
C ARG A 219 -2.37 -2.04 18.24
N ASP A 220 -1.26 -1.32 18.31
CA ASP A 220 -0.24 -1.56 19.34
C ASP A 220 -0.78 -1.23 20.74
N LEU A 221 -1.63 -0.20 20.86
CA LEU A 221 -2.38 0.10 22.09
C LEU A 221 -3.39 -1.01 22.45
N ASP A 222 -4.10 -1.56 21.47
CA ASP A 222 -5.04 -2.66 21.72
C ASP A 222 -4.31 -3.94 22.15
N ARG A 223 -3.11 -4.20 21.60
CA ARG A 223 -2.22 -5.29 22.03
C ARG A 223 -1.70 -5.13 23.45
N SER A 224 -1.26 -3.93 23.84
CA SER A 224 -0.76 -3.69 25.19
C SER A 224 -1.86 -3.84 26.24
N LYS A 225 -3.07 -3.35 25.96
CA LYS A 225 -4.26 -3.55 26.81
C LYS A 225 -4.65 -5.02 26.96
N GLY A 226 -4.56 -5.80 25.87
CA GLY A 226 -4.80 -7.24 25.91
C GLY A 226 -3.83 -7.98 26.84
N LYS A 227 -2.54 -7.61 26.80
CA LYS A 227 -1.51 -8.17 27.69
C LYS A 227 -1.72 -7.77 29.15
N ALA A 228 -2.02 -6.50 29.43
CA ALA A 228 -2.31 -6.04 30.80
C ALA A 228 -3.49 -6.80 31.42
N LYS A 229 -4.59 -6.98 30.67
CA LYS A 229 -5.77 -7.72 31.13
C LYS A 229 -5.51 -9.22 31.36
N GLN A 230 -4.53 -9.79 30.65
CA GLN A 230 -4.12 -11.19 30.82
C GLN A 230 -3.24 -11.37 32.06
N ILE A 231 -2.42 -10.37 32.39
CA ILE A 231 -1.61 -10.32 33.62
C ILE A 231 -2.52 -10.11 34.84
N ASP A 232 -3.55 -9.25 34.73
CA ASP A 232 -4.50 -8.95 35.81
C ASP A 232 -5.62 -10.00 35.96
N SER A 233 -5.62 -11.08 35.18
CA SER A 233 -6.62 -12.14 35.33
C SER A 233 -6.31 -13.02 36.55
N PRO A 234 -7.27 -13.25 37.47
CA PRO A 234 -7.04 -13.89 38.77
C PRO A 234 -6.57 -15.36 38.72
N ALA A 235 -6.43 -15.95 37.53
CA ALA A 235 -5.91 -17.30 37.34
C ALA A 235 -4.37 -17.40 37.47
N ALA A 236 -3.63 -16.28 37.38
CA ALA A 236 -2.16 -16.29 37.47
C ALA A 236 -1.60 -16.44 38.90
N HIS A 237 -2.44 -16.33 39.94
CA HIS A 237 -2.01 -16.38 41.35
C HIS A 237 -2.18 -17.74 42.05
N VAL A 238 -2.57 -18.82 41.36
CA VAL A 238 -2.89 -20.11 42.02
C VAL A 238 -1.82 -21.21 41.85
N ALA A 239 -0.60 -20.89 41.43
CA ALA A 239 0.47 -21.88 41.28
C ALA A 239 1.64 -21.64 42.25
N SER A 240 1.40 -21.67 43.55
CA SER A 240 2.44 -21.97 44.54
C SER A 240 1.86 -22.46 45.87
N THR A 241 1.43 -23.72 45.91
CA THR A 241 1.19 -24.42 47.19
C THR A 241 2.15 -25.61 47.26
N PRO A 242 2.92 -25.82 48.35
CA PRO A 242 3.94 -26.85 48.42
C PRO A 242 3.31 -28.25 48.50
N ALA A 243 3.88 -29.20 47.76
CA ALA A 243 3.49 -30.61 47.82
C ALA A 243 3.66 -31.17 49.24
N SER A 244 2.57 -31.66 49.84
CA SER A 244 2.62 -32.44 51.08
C SER A 244 2.98 -33.89 50.75
N VAL A 245 4.08 -34.35 51.35
CA VAL A 245 4.61 -35.71 51.22
C VAL A 245 4.08 -36.57 52.38
N GLY A 246 3.57 -37.75 52.04
CA GLY A 246 3.70 -38.96 52.87
C GLY A 246 2.44 -39.49 53.57
N ARG A 247 1.87 -40.58 53.04
CA ARG A 247 1.23 -41.63 53.86
C ARG A 247 1.96 -42.95 53.61
N PRO A 248 2.36 -43.72 54.64
CA PRO A 248 3.02 -45.00 54.43
C PRO A 248 2.02 -46.13 54.17
N ARG A 249 2.51 -47.08 53.37
CA ARG A 249 1.87 -48.29 52.86
C ARG A 249 1.60 -49.27 54.01
N ARG A 250 0.43 -49.92 53.99
CA ARG A 250 0.15 -51.10 54.84
C ARG A 250 0.92 -52.30 54.28
N GLU A 251 1.69 -52.97 55.13
CA GLU A 251 2.18 -54.33 54.91
C GLU A 251 1.45 -55.30 55.85
N LEU A 252 1.14 -56.47 55.30
CA LEU A 252 0.80 -57.72 55.99
C LEU A 252 2.08 -58.57 56.04
#